data_AF-A0A5N5PPE5-F1
#
_entry.id   AF-A0A5N5PPE5-F1
#
_cell.length_a   1.000
_cell.length_b   1.000
_cell.length_c   1.000
_cell.angle_alpha   90.00
_cell.angle_beta   90.00
_cell.angle_gamma   90.00
#
_symmetry.space_group_name_H-M   'P 1'
#
loop_
_entity.id
_entity.type
_entity.pdbx_description
1 polymer ?
#
loop_
_entity_poly.entity_id
_entity_poly.type
_entity_poly.pdbx_seq_one_letter_code
_entity_poly.pdbx_strand_id
1 'polypeptide(L)'
;MVELCFLLLNKVITEEPTAAVKMAESQIVPPCKLYRLFRVYDPEVVAVMTILLGLFQVLLGLPAYYMSINIKVLHLCPVFVGAVFVGGGSFAMACERTPSRKLLKSCLYASVFGLLVGLSAIVVYGYAVNDIKSVKTCESEEFTEFICPKQEVIEYFKSISALLLVYDMGALTLQGLLLFSAMKGLKTN
;
A
#
# COMPACT_ATOMS: atom_id res chain seq x y z
N MET A 1 16.85 -8.13 9.42
CA MET A 1 15.38 -8.12 9.27
C MET A 1 14.92 -8.75 7.95
N VAL A 2 15.66 -8.60 6.84
CA VAL A 2 15.41 -9.31 5.56
C VAL A 2 15.63 -10.83 5.65
N GLU A 3 16.58 -11.28 6.49
CA GLU A 3 16.81 -12.72 6.73
C GLU A 3 15.63 -13.46 7.36
N LEU A 4 14.81 -12.79 8.18
CA LEU A 4 13.66 -13.45 8.81
C LEU A 4 12.54 -13.72 7.80
N CYS A 5 12.39 -12.86 6.79
CA CYS A 5 11.50 -13.10 5.64
C CYS A 5 12.02 -14.23 4.75
N PHE A 6 13.33 -14.33 4.53
CA PHE A 6 13.92 -15.42 3.74
C PHE A 6 13.83 -16.78 4.46
N LEU A 7 14.02 -16.81 5.78
CA LEU A 7 13.86 -18.03 6.58
C LEU A 7 12.41 -18.52 6.63
N LEU A 8 11.43 -17.62 6.63
CA LEU A 8 10.02 -18.00 6.53
C LEU A 8 9.62 -18.48 5.14
N LEU A 9 10.25 -17.96 4.07
CA LEU A 9 10.06 -18.44 2.70
C LEU A 9 10.71 -19.82 2.47
N ASN A 10 11.91 -20.05 3.02
CA ASN A 10 12.63 -21.31 2.82
C ASN A 10 11.97 -22.48 3.57
N LYS A 11 11.29 -22.20 4.69
CA LYS A 11 10.58 -23.22 5.49
C LYS A 11 9.24 -23.65 4.89
N VAL A 12 8.76 -22.97 3.83
CA VAL A 12 7.53 -23.34 3.10
C VAL A 12 7.83 -24.25 1.90
N ILE A 13 9.11 -24.40 1.49
CA ILE A 13 9.48 -25.11 0.25
C ILE A 13 9.91 -26.57 0.50
N THR A 14 10.20 -26.97 1.74
CA THR A 14 10.64 -28.34 2.05
C THR A 14 9.54 -29.10 2.78
N GLU A 15 8.71 -29.80 2.01
CA GLU A 15 8.37 -31.22 2.17
C GLU A 15 7.14 -31.53 1.29
N GLU A 16 7.38 -32.20 0.17
CA GLU A 16 6.35 -32.95 -0.53
C GLU A 16 6.31 -34.36 0.06
N PRO A 17 5.14 -34.81 0.52
CA PRO A 17 4.68 -36.10 0.06
C PRO A 17 3.27 -35.96 -0.55
N THR A 18 3.21 -36.17 -1.86
CA THR A 18 2.08 -36.71 -2.64
C THR A 18 0.71 -36.04 -2.40
N ALA A 19 0.56 -34.85 -2.95
CA ALA A 19 -0.67 -34.03 -2.94
C ALA A 19 -1.88 -34.64 -3.68
N ALA A 20 -1.71 -35.75 -4.41
CA ALA A 20 -2.78 -36.32 -5.24
C ALA A 20 -3.90 -37.02 -4.44
N VAL A 21 -3.63 -37.52 -3.23
CA VAL A 21 -4.61 -38.34 -2.47
C VAL A 21 -5.47 -37.49 -1.53
N LYS A 22 -5.04 -36.30 -1.12
CA LYS A 22 -5.82 -35.39 -0.25
C LYS A 22 -6.87 -34.53 -0.97
N MET A 23 -6.88 -34.56 -2.30
CA MET A 23 -7.81 -33.76 -3.12
C MET A 23 -9.24 -34.33 -3.18
N ALA A 24 -9.45 -35.59 -2.81
CA ALA A 24 -10.75 -36.26 -2.98
C ALA A 24 -11.76 -36.02 -1.84
N GLU A 25 -11.33 -35.58 -0.65
CA GLU A 25 -12.19 -35.63 0.55
C GLU A 25 -12.57 -34.27 1.15
N SER A 26 -12.13 -33.14 0.56
CA SER A 26 -12.47 -31.80 1.08
C SER A 26 -13.35 -30.93 0.16
N GLN A 27 -13.90 -31.49 -0.91
CA GLN A 27 -14.75 -30.78 -1.88
C GLN A 27 -16.20 -30.48 -1.40
N ILE A 28 -16.54 -30.71 -0.13
CA ILE A 28 -17.91 -30.50 0.40
C ILE A 28 -18.10 -29.09 1.02
N VAL A 29 -17.03 -28.30 1.19
CA VAL A 29 -17.15 -26.93 1.71
C VAL A 29 -17.02 -25.94 0.54
N PRO A 30 -18.01 -25.06 0.30
CA PRO A 30 -17.92 -24.08 -0.78
C PRO A 30 -16.65 -23.23 -0.62
N PRO A 31 -15.88 -23.00 -1.71
CA PRO A 31 -14.62 -22.28 -1.62
C PRO A 31 -14.91 -20.87 -1.10
N CYS A 32 -14.29 -20.52 0.04
CA CYS A 32 -14.38 -19.20 0.66
C CYS A 32 -13.65 -18.14 -0.20
N LYS A 33 -14.17 -17.85 -1.39
CA LYS A 33 -13.66 -16.81 -2.30
C LYS A 33 -14.08 -15.42 -1.82
N LEU A 34 -13.33 -14.40 -2.24
CA LEU A 34 -13.71 -13.01 -2.01
C LEU A 34 -15.10 -12.79 -2.64
N TYR A 35 -16.00 -12.16 -1.89
CA TYR A 35 -17.36 -11.95 -2.38
C TYR A 35 -17.33 -10.92 -3.50
N ARG A 36 -17.72 -11.33 -4.71
CA ARG A 36 -17.83 -10.44 -5.86
C ARG A 36 -18.93 -9.42 -5.58
N LEU A 37 -18.51 -8.26 -5.09
CA LEU A 37 -19.39 -7.27 -4.48
C LEU A 37 -20.35 -6.64 -5.49
N PHE A 38 -19.91 -6.54 -6.75
CA PHE A 38 -20.65 -6.03 -7.90
C PHE A 38 -20.30 -6.84 -9.15
N ARG A 39 -21.21 -6.88 -10.13
CA ARG A 39 -20.98 -7.50 -11.46
C ARG A 39 -19.79 -6.88 -12.22
N VAL A 40 -19.38 -5.67 -11.86
CA VAL A 40 -18.25 -4.90 -12.44
C VAL A 40 -16.97 -5.02 -11.59
N TYR A 41 -17.07 -5.57 -10.38
CA TYR A 41 -15.95 -5.65 -9.45
C TYR A 41 -15.23 -7.00 -9.60
N ASP A 42 -14.08 -6.98 -10.26
CA ASP A 42 -13.16 -8.13 -10.29
C ASP A 42 -12.07 -7.96 -9.21
N PRO A 43 -12.11 -8.78 -8.14
CA PRO A 43 -11.16 -8.68 -7.02
C PRO A 43 -9.71 -8.86 -7.47
N GLU A 44 -9.47 -9.63 -8.54
CA GLU A 44 -8.16 -9.78 -9.16
C GLU A 44 -7.63 -8.46 -9.72
N VAL A 45 -8.45 -7.72 -10.48
CA VAL A 45 -8.08 -6.41 -11.04
C VAL A 45 -7.79 -5.42 -9.91
N VAL A 46 -8.63 -5.42 -8.87
CA VAL A 46 -8.46 -4.54 -7.70
C VAL A 46 -7.16 -4.83 -6.96
N ALA A 47 -6.81 -6.12 -6.79
CA ALA A 47 -5.55 -6.53 -6.21
C ALA A 47 -4.35 -6.04 -7.04
N VAL A 48 -4.39 -6.22 -8.37
CA VAL A 48 -3.34 -5.74 -9.28
C VAL A 48 -3.20 -4.22 -9.25
N MET A 49 -4.31 -3.49 -9.27
CA MET A 49 -4.29 -2.02 -9.19
C MET A 49 -3.72 -1.53 -7.86
N THR A 50 -4.01 -2.22 -6.75
CA THR A 50 -3.44 -1.92 -5.43
C THR A 50 -1.93 -2.13 -5.41
N ILE A 51 -1.44 -3.21 -6.04
CA ILE A 51 0.01 -3.48 -6.18
C ILE A 51 0.68 -2.38 -7.02
N LEU A 52 0.10 -2.03 -8.16
CA LEU A 52 0.64 -0.99 -9.04
C LEU A 52 0.70 0.37 -8.34
N LEU A 53 -0.35 0.76 -7.63
CA LEU A 53 -0.36 2.00 -6.84
C LEU A 53 0.74 2.00 -5.78
N GLY A 54 0.91 0.91 -5.04
CA GLY A 54 1.98 0.79 -4.06
C GLY A 54 3.38 0.88 -4.68
N LEU A 55 3.59 0.26 -5.85
CA LEU A 55 4.86 0.36 -6.60
C LEU A 55 5.14 1.78 -7.08
N PHE A 56 4.14 2.48 -7.62
CA PHE A 56 4.27 3.89 -8.00
C PHE A 56 4.63 4.76 -6.78
N GLN A 57 4.09 4.44 -5.61
CA GLN A 57 4.38 5.16 -4.38
C GLN A 57 5.82 4.94 -3.89
N VAL A 58 6.34 3.71 -3.99
CA VAL A 58 7.76 3.42 -3.74
C VAL A 58 8.65 4.16 -4.75
N LEU A 59 8.27 4.18 -6.02
CA LEU A 59 9.01 4.88 -7.07
C LEU A 59 9.05 6.40 -6.83
N LEU A 60 7.94 6.99 -6.38
CA LEU A 60 7.86 8.39 -5.98
C LEU A 60 8.60 8.70 -4.67
N GLY A 61 8.94 7.69 -3.89
CA GLY A 61 9.87 7.84 -2.75
C GLY A 61 11.28 8.26 -3.17
N LEU A 62 11.73 7.89 -4.39
CA LEU A 62 13.05 8.25 -4.92
C LEU A 62 13.22 9.77 -5.16
N PRO A 63 12.33 10.45 -5.91
CA PRO A 63 12.41 11.91 -6.04
C PRO A 63 12.21 12.62 -4.70
N ALA A 64 11.41 12.06 -3.78
CA ALA A 64 11.28 12.60 -2.42
C ALA A 64 12.59 12.50 -1.60
N TYR A 65 13.41 11.47 -1.83
CA TYR A 65 14.72 11.33 -1.21
C TYR A 65 15.71 12.42 -1.68
N TYR A 66 15.78 12.65 -3.00
CA TYR A 66 16.68 13.67 -3.57
C TYR A 66 16.30 15.10 -3.17
N MET A 67 15.01 15.37 -2.94
CA MET A 67 14.48 16.71 -2.62
C MET A 67 14.34 16.99 -1.11
N SER A 68 14.80 16.09 -0.23
CA SER A 68 14.63 16.23 1.23
C SER A 68 15.52 17.35 1.81
N ILE A 69 15.06 18.60 1.68
CA ILE A 69 15.78 19.78 2.18
C ILE A 69 15.58 19.99 3.69
N ASN A 70 14.51 19.46 4.32
CA ASN A 70 14.22 19.73 5.74
C ASN A 70 13.73 18.57 6.62
N ILE A 71 13.24 17.45 6.08
CA ILE A 71 12.71 16.36 6.91
C ILE A 71 13.28 15.03 6.42
N LYS A 72 14.40 14.62 7.02
CA LYS A 72 15.10 13.35 6.74
C LYS A 72 14.22 12.10 6.90
N VAL A 73 12.99 12.21 7.41
CA VAL A 73 12.07 11.08 7.62
C VAL A 73 10.99 11.00 6.54
N LEU A 74 10.76 12.07 5.76
CA LEU A 74 9.62 12.15 4.84
C LEU A 74 9.73 11.17 3.66
N HIS A 75 10.95 10.78 3.27
CA HIS A 75 11.18 9.81 2.19
C HIS A 75 10.92 8.36 2.62
N LEU A 76 11.02 8.06 3.93
CA LEU A 76 10.71 6.73 4.46
C LEU A 76 9.20 6.46 4.43
N CYS A 77 8.38 7.49 4.63
CA CYS A 77 6.92 7.38 4.61
C CYS A 77 6.36 6.79 3.30
N PRO A 78 6.60 7.35 2.09
CA PRO A 78 6.02 6.84 0.85
C PRO A 78 6.52 5.44 0.50
N VAL A 79 7.77 5.14 0.84
CA VAL A 79 8.36 3.81 0.62
C VAL A 79 7.69 2.78 1.54
N PHE A 80 7.50 3.11 2.82
CA PHE A 80 6.85 2.22 3.77
C PHE A 80 5.37 2.02 3.43
N VAL A 81 4.64 3.09 3.15
CA VAL A 81 3.22 3.05 2.77
C VAL A 81 3.04 2.24 1.48
N GLY A 82 3.86 2.49 0.47
CA GLY A 82 3.86 1.73 -0.78
C GLY A 82 4.13 0.25 -0.56
N ALA A 83 5.09 -0.13 0.29
CA ALA A 83 5.36 -1.53 0.63
C ALA A 83 4.16 -2.21 1.32
N VAL A 84 3.46 -1.51 2.20
CA VAL A 84 2.24 -2.01 2.85
C VAL A 84 1.13 -2.24 1.82
N PHE A 85 0.95 -1.35 0.85
CA PHE A 85 -0.04 -1.53 -0.22
C PHE A 85 0.30 -2.67 -1.17
N VAL A 86 1.58 -2.82 -1.56
CA VAL A 86 2.04 -3.97 -2.35
C VAL A 86 1.78 -5.27 -1.61
N GLY A 87 2.09 -5.32 -0.32
CA GLY A 87 1.79 -6.47 0.54
C GLY A 87 0.29 -6.77 0.58
N GLY A 88 -0.54 -5.77 0.86
CA GLY A 88 -2.00 -5.90 0.92
C GLY A 88 -2.60 -6.41 -0.39
N GLY A 89 -2.19 -5.84 -1.53
CA GLY A 89 -2.65 -6.30 -2.84
C GLY A 89 -2.18 -7.72 -3.18
N SER A 90 -0.96 -8.10 -2.78
CA SER A 90 -0.44 -9.46 -2.96
C SER A 90 -1.23 -10.49 -2.14
N PHE A 91 -1.59 -10.16 -0.90
CA PHE A 91 -2.47 -11.02 -0.09
C PHE A 91 -3.87 -11.16 -0.69
N ALA A 92 -4.43 -10.08 -1.24
CA ALA A 92 -5.71 -10.13 -1.94
C ALA A 92 -5.65 -11.04 -3.18
N MET A 93 -4.59 -10.92 -3.99
CA MET A 93 -4.34 -11.79 -5.15
C MET A 93 -4.18 -13.27 -4.73
N ALA A 94 -3.48 -13.52 -3.62
CA ALA A 94 -3.32 -14.88 -3.08
C ALA A 94 -4.65 -15.48 -2.60
N CYS A 95 -5.52 -14.67 -1.97
CA CYS A 95 -6.84 -15.12 -1.54
C CYS A 95 -7.75 -15.53 -2.70
N GLU A 96 -7.62 -14.87 -3.86
CA GLU A 96 -8.34 -15.24 -5.08
C GLU A 96 -7.88 -16.59 -5.65
N ARG A 97 -6.56 -16.83 -5.68
CA ARG A 97 -5.99 -18.08 -6.21
C ARG A 97 -6.20 -19.28 -5.30
N THR A 98 -6.05 -19.09 -3.99
CA THR A 98 -6.19 -20.15 -2.98
C THR A 98 -7.08 -19.70 -1.83
N PRO A 99 -8.42 -19.80 -1.98
CA PRO A 99 -9.35 -19.36 -0.95
C PRO A 99 -9.23 -20.23 0.30
N SER A 100 -8.75 -19.64 1.40
CA SER A 100 -8.76 -20.28 2.72
C SER A 100 -9.18 -19.30 3.81
N ARG A 101 -9.90 -19.78 4.84
CA ARG A 101 -10.34 -18.93 5.96
C ARG A 101 -9.17 -18.26 6.69
N LYS A 102 -8.01 -18.91 6.76
CA LYS A 102 -6.80 -18.35 7.37
C LYS A 102 -6.25 -17.19 6.54
N LEU A 103 -6.15 -17.36 5.23
CA LEU A 103 -5.70 -16.30 4.31
C LEU A 103 -6.69 -15.13 4.28
N LEU A 104 -7.99 -15.40 4.31
CA LEU A 104 -9.02 -14.35 4.33
C LEU A 104 -8.93 -13.48 5.60
N LYS A 105 -8.68 -14.10 6.77
CA LYS A 105 -8.42 -13.36 8.01
C LYS A 105 -7.14 -12.51 7.91
N SER A 106 -6.05 -13.08 7.40
CA SER A 106 -4.80 -12.33 7.20
C SER A 106 -4.98 -11.18 6.22
N CYS A 107 -5.72 -11.37 5.13
CA CYS A 107 -6.07 -10.32 4.19
C CYS A 107 -6.92 -9.22 4.85
N LEU A 108 -7.88 -9.59 5.70
CA LEU A 108 -8.68 -8.62 6.47
C LEU A 108 -7.78 -7.78 7.38
N TYR A 109 -6.90 -8.42 8.17
CA TYR A 109 -5.95 -7.71 9.01
C TYR A 109 -4.98 -6.83 8.19
N ALA A 110 -4.49 -7.33 7.05
CA ALA A 110 -3.61 -6.57 6.16
C ALA A 110 -4.32 -5.35 5.56
N SER A 111 -5.58 -5.48 5.15
CA SER A 111 -6.40 -4.36 4.65
C SER A 111 -6.72 -3.33 5.72
N VAL A 112 -7.04 -3.76 6.96
CA VAL A 112 -7.23 -2.83 8.09
C VAL A 112 -5.94 -2.10 8.41
N PHE A 113 -4.82 -2.82 8.46
CA PHE A 113 -3.51 -2.24 8.72
C PHE A 113 -3.12 -1.24 7.62
N GLY A 114 -3.35 -1.59 6.34
CA GLY A 114 -3.11 -0.68 5.22
C GLY A 114 -3.97 0.57 5.27
N LEU A 115 -5.24 0.47 5.67
CA LEU A 115 -6.12 1.64 5.86
C LEU A 115 -5.59 2.57 6.95
N LEU A 116 -5.15 2.02 8.09
CA LEU A 116 -4.57 2.82 9.18
C LEU A 116 -3.29 3.52 8.73
N VAL A 117 -2.41 2.81 8.03
CA VAL A 117 -1.16 3.36 7.49
C VAL A 117 -1.45 4.45 6.45
N GLY A 118 -2.35 4.22 5.50
CA GLY A 118 -2.72 5.21 4.50
C GLY A 118 -3.37 6.46 5.10
N LEU A 119 -4.25 6.31 6.11
CA LEU A 119 -4.82 7.45 6.84
C LEU A 119 -3.73 8.27 7.54
N SER A 120 -2.78 7.60 8.20
CA SER A 120 -1.65 8.29 8.84
C SER A 120 -0.77 9.03 7.82
N ALA A 121 -0.56 8.44 6.63
CA ALA A 121 0.21 9.05 5.55
C ALA A 121 -0.47 10.33 5.03
N ILE A 122 -1.78 10.31 4.81
CA ILE A 122 -2.55 11.50 4.40
C ILE A 122 -2.40 12.63 5.41
N VAL A 123 -2.48 12.34 6.71
CA VAL A 123 -2.31 13.35 7.76
C VAL A 123 -0.90 13.93 7.71
N VAL A 124 0.13 13.09 7.62
CA VAL A 124 1.54 13.53 7.54
C VAL A 124 1.80 14.37 6.29
N TYR A 125 1.34 13.93 5.12
CA TYR A 125 1.50 14.70 3.88
C TYR A 125 0.69 15.99 3.90
N GLY A 126 -0.51 15.97 4.48
CA GLY A 126 -1.34 17.16 4.67
C GLY A 126 -0.65 18.20 5.55
N TYR A 127 -0.05 17.77 6.66
CA TYR A 127 0.77 18.65 7.51
C TYR A 127 2.00 19.17 6.77
N ALA A 128 2.75 18.32 6.07
CA ALA A 128 3.94 18.73 5.33
C ALA A 128 3.63 19.76 4.24
N VAL A 129 2.54 19.58 3.49
CA VAL A 129 2.10 20.55 2.47
C VAL A 129 1.64 21.86 3.10
N ASN A 130 0.96 21.81 4.26
CA ASN A 130 0.50 23.02 4.94
C ASN A 130 1.65 23.82 5.57
N ASP A 131 2.64 23.13 6.14
CA ASP A 131 3.83 23.73 6.72
C ASP A 131 4.64 24.48 5.65
N ILE A 132 4.81 23.88 4.47
CA ILE A 132 5.51 24.51 3.33
C ILE A 132 4.76 25.73 2.80
N LYS A 133 3.42 25.76 2.86
CA LYS A 133 2.64 26.97 2.51
C LYS A 133 2.91 28.13 3.47
N SER A 134 3.34 27.85 4.70
CA SER A 134 3.68 28.87 5.69
C SER A 134 5.10 29.42 5.54
N VAL A 135 5.94 28.80 4.71
CA VAL A 135 7.31 29.28 4.43
C VAL A 135 7.23 30.43 3.43
N LYS A 136 7.66 31.62 3.85
CA LYS A 136 7.82 32.77 2.95
C LYS A 136 8.88 32.45 1.90
N THR A 137 8.51 32.50 0.62
CA THR A 137 9.44 32.43 -0.51
C THR A 137 10.33 33.67 -0.53
N CYS A 138 11.63 33.49 -0.78
CA CYS A 138 12.55 34.61 -1.00
C CYS A 138 12.17 35.30 -2.32
N GLU A 139 11.63 36.52 -2.26
CA GLU A 139 11.60 37.40 -3.43
C GLU A 139 13.05 37.74 -3.80
N SER A 140 13.39 37.60 -5.08
CA SER A 140 14.68 37.96 -5.63
C SER A 140 15.09 39.36 -5.17
N GLU A 141 16.05 39.47 -4.25
CA GLU A 141 17.15 40.45 -4.29
C GLU A 141 18.04 40.52 -3.03
N GLU A 142 17.76 39.79 -1.95
CA GLU A 142 18.65 39.84 -0.78
C GLU A 142 19.59 38.62 -0.68
N PHE A 143 20.85 38.86 -1.08
CA PHE A 143 22.02 38.06 -0.75
C PHE A 143 22.14 37.85 0.76
N THR A 144 21.56 36.78 1.29
CA THR A 144 21.98 36.23 2.58
C THR A 144 22.18 34.72 2.46
N GLU A 145 23.36 34.29 2.92
CA GLU A 145 23.94 32.93 2.90
C GLU A 145 23.15 31.85 3.68
N PHE A 146 21.86 32.05 3.91
CA PHE A 146 20.99 31.02 4.46
C PHE A 146 20.23 30.33 3.32
N ILE A 147 20.57 29.06 3.12
CA ILE A 147 19.95 28.01 2.29
C ILE A 147 18.45 28.28 2.01
N CYS A 148 18.13 29.15 1.06
CA CYS A 148 16.76 29.41 0.67
C CYS A 148 16.41 28.48 -0.50
N PRO A 149 15.40 27.58 -0.37
CA PRO A 149 15.01 26.69 -1.44
C PRO A 149 14.46 27.49 -2.62
N LYS A 150 14.98 27.25 -3.83
CA LYS A 150 14.47 27.85 -5.07
C LYS A 150 12.97 27.54 -5.22
N GLN A 151 12.21 28.53 -5.69
CA GLN A 151 10.76 28.45 -5.86
C GLN A 151 10.33 27.25 -6.74
N GLU A 152 11.13 26.92 -7.76
CA GLU A 152 10.94 25.73 -8.63
C GLU A 152 10.92 24.41 -7.86
N VAL A 153 11.78 24.27 -6.83
CA VAL A 153 11.90 23.05 -6.02
C VAL A 153 10.68 22.89 -5.11
N ILE A 154 10.15 24.01 -4.60
CA ILE A 154 8.95 24.04 -3.76
C ILE A 154 7.71 23.64 -4.57
N GLU A 155 7.57 24.17 -5.78
CA GLU A 155 6.46 23.82 -6.68
C GLU A 155 6.50 22.34 -7.09
N TYR A 156 7.69 21.82 -7.40
CA TYR A 156 7.87 20.40 -7.71
C TYR A 156 7.52 19.50 -6.52
N PHE A 157 8.00 19.84 -5.32
CA PHE A 157 7.68 19.10 -4.10
C PHE A 157 6.18 19.09 -3.80
N LYS A 158 5.51 20.24 -3.98
CA LYS A 158 4.06 20.37 -3.82
C LYS A 158 3.31 19.47 -4.82
N SER A 159 3.78 19.41 -6.07
CA SER A 159 3.22 18.54 -7.11
C SER A 159 3.37 17.06 -6.75
N ILE A 160 4.58 16.63 -6.35
CA ILE A 160 4.86 15.25 -5.91
C ILE A 160 3.97 14.87 -4.71
N SER A 161 3.85 15.77 -3.73
CA SER A 161 3.04 15.54 -2.52
C SER A 161 1.54 15.45 -2.84
N ALA A 162 1.05 16.28 -3.75
CA ALA A 162 -0.33 16.20 -4.22
C ALA A 162 -0.59 14.88 -4.98
N LEU A 163 0.36 14.42 -5.80
CA LEU A 163 0.27 13.15 -6.51
C LEU A 163 0.27 11.96 -5.54
N LEU A 164 1.13 11.98 -4.51
CA LEU A 164 1.14 10.99 -3.42
C LEU A 164 -0.21 10.93 -2.69
N LEU A 165 -0.79 12.09 -2.36
CA LEU A 165 -2.12 12.16 -1.74
C LEU A 165 -3.21 11.54 -2.63
N VAL A 166 -3.19 11.79 -3.94
CA VAL A 166 -4.15 11.19 -4.88
C VAL A 166 -3.99 9.67 -4.94
N TYR A 167 -2.76 9.17 -4.95
CA TYR A 167 -2.51 7.72 -4.91
C TYR A 167 -2.91 7.08 -3.59
N ASP A 168 -2.67 7.74 -2.45
CA ASP A 168 -3.15 7.28 -1.14
C ASP A 168 -4.67 7.18 -1.10
N MET A 169 -5.38 8.20 -1.60
CA MET A 169 -6.84 8.17 -1.68
C MET A 169 -7.33 7.01 -2.56
N GLY A 170 -6.69 6.80 -3.71
CA GLY A 170 -6.96 5.64 -4.58
C GLY A 170 -6.74 4.31 -3.85
N ALA A 171 -5.59 4.13 -3.22
CA ALA A 171 -5.24 2.92 -2.49
C ALA A 171 -6.20 2.65 -1.31
N LEU A 172 -6.58 3.69 -0.56
CA LEU A 172 -7.57 3.58 0.53
C LEU A 172 -8.94 3.12 0.00
N THR A 173 -9.41 3.64 -1.14
CA THR A 173 -10.68 3.19 -1.72
C THR A 173 -10.63 1.72 -2.12
N LEU A 174 -9.54 1.26 -2.76
CA LEU A 174 -9.37 -0.13 -3.16
C LEU A 174 -9.24 -1.06 -1.94
N GLN A 175 -8.47 -0.67 -0.93
CA GLN A 175 -8.37 -1.44 0.31
C GLN A 175 -9.68 -1.49 1.10
N GLY A 176 -10.47 -0.42 1.08
CA GLY A 176 -11.82 -0.40 1.63
C GLY A 176 -12.76 -1.38 0.92
N LEU A 177 -12.69 -1.44 -0.42
CA LEU A 177 -13.46 -2.41 -1.21
C LEU A 177 -13.03 -3.86 -0.92
N LEU A 178 -11.72 -4.10 -0.82
CA LEU A 178 -11.16 -5.41 -0.46
C LEU A 178 -11.59 -5.83 0.95
N LEU A 179 -11.53 -4.90 1.92
CA LEU A 179 -11.96 -5.14 3.30
C LEU A 179 -13.44 -5.52 3.34
N PHE A 180 -14.29 -4.76 2.66
CA PHE A 180 -15.72 -5.00 2.63
C PHE A 180 -16.07 -6.32 1.92
N SER A 181 -15.35 -6.66 0.84
CA SER A 181 -15.48 -7.95 0.16
C SER A 181 -15.05 -9.13 1.04
N ALA A 182 -13.92 -9.00 1.75
CA ALA A 182 -13.43 -10.02 2.68
C ALA A 182 -14.41 -10.22 3.86
N MET A 183 -14.95 -9.13 4.42
CA MET A 183 -15.97 -9.19 5.48
C MET A 183 -17.23 -9.92 5.03
N LYS A 184 -17.76 -9.59 3.84
CA LYS A 184 -18.92 -10.30 3.28
C LYS A 184 -18.62 -11.77 3.00
N GLY A 185 -17.43 -12.06 2.45
CA GLY A 185 -16.96 -13.42 2.20
C GLY A 185 -16.87 -14.28 3.46
N LEU A 186 -16.46 -13.68 4.59
CA LEU A 186 -16.38 -14.36 5.89
C LEU A 186 -17.76 -14.55 6.54
N LYS A 187 -18.71 -13.64 6.32
CA LYS A 187 -20.07 -13.73 6.90
C LYS A 187 -20.98 -14.72 6.17
N THR A 188 -20.69 -15.01 4.89
CA THR A 188 -21.54 -15.85 4.02
C THR A 188 -21.17 -17.34 4.07
N ASN A 189 -19.99 -17.69 4.59
CA ASN A 189 -19.48 -19.07 4.73
C ASN A 189 -19.28 -19.47 6.19
#